data_AF-A0A1B0DFL3-F1
#
_entry.id   AF-A0A1B0DFL3-F1
#
_cell.length_a   1.000
_cell.length_b   1.000
_cell.length_c   1.000
_cell.angle_alpha   90.00
_cell.angle_beta   90.00
_cell.angle_gamma   90.00
#
_symmetry.space_group_name_H-M   'P 1'
#
loop_
_entity.id
_entity.type
_entity.pdbx_description
1 polymer ?
#
loop_
_entity_poly.entity_id
_entity_poly.type
_entity_poly.pdbx_seq_one_letter_code
_entity_poly.pdbx_strand_id
1 'polypeptide(L)'
;MARLLLLSLMATAAVADSAVPTENMSTKERNELKEEAREMFYHGYHAYLENAFPADELMPLSCAGRYRGITPSRGDMDDVLGNFSMTLVDTLDTLVILGDLEEFEHAVKLVIQNVSFDNNIIVSVFETNIRMIGGLLSAHILAEYIQKEANLMMWYRGELLEMAKDLGYRLLPAFNTSTGIPHARVNLQTGMKSDELRHSRETCTACAGTILLEFAALSRLSGEPIFEAKATKTMDALWKIRHRGSDLMGTTLNVHSGDWIRRDSGVGAGIDSYYEYCLKVSYLLVSFKILPLFPLC
;
A
#
# COMPACT_ATOMS: atom_id res chain seq x y z
N MET A 1 -21.53 -20.53 -77.52
CA MET A 1 -21.88 -19.62 -76.42
C MET A 1 -20.63 -19.38 -75.58
N ALA A 2 -20.02 -18.21 -75.72
CA ALA A 2 -18.89 -17.77 -74.92
C ALA A 2 -19.40 -16.85 -73.79
N ARG A 3 -18.93 -17.08 -72.56
CA ARG A 3 -19.00 -16.15 -71.41
C ARG A 3 -17.66 -16.28 -70.68
N LEU A 4 -16.75 -15.30 -70.81
CA LEU A 4 -16.54 -14.16 -69.90
C LEU A 4 -16.21 -14.63 -68.46
N LEU A 5 -14.95 -14.55 -68.02
CA LEU A 5 -14.35 -13.53 -67.13
C LEU A 5 -13.61 -14.35 -66.03
N LEU A 6 -12.52 -14.01 -65.37
CA LEU A 6 -11.79 -12.76 -65.11
C LEU A 6 -10.43 -13.24 -64.54
N LEU A 7 -9.29 -12.77 -65.08
CA LEU A 7 -8.03 -12.85 -64.36
C LEU A 7 -8.12 -11.91 -63.16
N SER A 8 -8.04 -12.45 -61.94
CA SER A 8 -7.73 -11.63 -60.76
C SER A 8 -6.28 -11.87 -60.36
N LEU A 9 -5.45 -10.85 -60.62
CA LEU A 9 -4.14 -10.68 -60.01
C LEU A 9 -4.37 -10.58 -58.50
N MET A 10 -3.97 -11.59 -57.73
CA MET A 10 -3.79 -11.39 -56.29
C MET A 10 -2.49 -10.63 -56.09
N ALA A 11 -2.60 -9.31 -55.99
CA ALA A 11 -1.54 -8.48 -55.45
C ALA A 11 -1.41 -8.83 -53.96
N THR A 12 -0.39 -9.59 -53.59
CA THR A 12 0.05 -9.72 -52.20
C THR A 12 0.60 -8.37 -51.78
N ALA A 13 -0.26 -7.54 -51.20
CA ALA A 13 0.18 -6.40 -50.42
C ALA A 13 0.92 -6.95 -49.20
N ALA A 14 2.25 -6.97 -49.27
CA ALA A 14 3.07 -7.11 -48.08
C ALA A 14 2.74 -5.91 -47.18
N VAL A 15 1.98 -6.16 -46.11
CA VAL A 15 1.86 -5.22 -45.00
C VAL A 15 3.26 -5.15 -44.42
N ALA A 16 4.02 -4.14 -44.81
CA ALA A 16 5.26 -3.79 -44.14
C ALA A 16 4.87 -3.49 -42.69
N ASP A 17 5.33 -4.35 -41.79
CA ASP A 17 5.25 -4.14 -40.36
C ASP A 17 6.04 -2.86 -40.08
N SER A 18 5.34 -1.73 -40.00
CA SER A 18 5.91 -0.47 -39.57
C SER A 18 6.09 -0.56 -38.07
N ALA A 19 7.09 -1.34 -37.66
CA ALA A 19 7.63 -1.28 -36.32
C ALA A 19 8.02 0.19 -36.09
N VAL A 20 7.21 0.89 -35.30
CA VAL A 20 7.53 2.23 -34.83
C VAL A 20 8.92 2.12 -34.21
N PRO A 21 9.94 2.84 -34.71
CA PRO A 21 11.26 2.80 -34.10
C PRO A 21 11.12 3.29 -32.67
N THR A 22 11.19 2.38 -31.71
CA THR A 22 11.37 2.75 -30.32
C THR A 22 12.84 3.09 -30.17
N GLU A 23 13.16 4.39 -30.18
CA GLU A 23 14.49 4.83 -29.78
C GLU A 23 14.65 4.47 -28.29
N ASN A 24 15.38 3.39 -28.04
CA ASN A 24 15.72 3.00 -26.69
C ASN A 24 16.61 4.09 -26.08
N MET A 25 16.22 4.62 -24.90
CA MET A 25 17.01 5.62 -24.18
C MET A 25 18.47 5.18 -24.06
N SER A 26 19.40 6.12 -24.32
CA SER A 26 20.83 5.83 -24.21
C SER A 26 21.23 5.59 -22.75
N THR A 27 22.33 4.87 -22.49
CA THR A 27 22.83 4.68 -21.12
C THR A 27 23.16 6.01 -20.43
N LYS A 28 23.65 6.98 -21.20
CA LYS A 28 23.95 8.33 -20.70
C LYS A 28 22.68 9.03 -20.22
N GLU A 29 21.66 9.05 -21.06
CA GLU A 29 20.36 9.65 -20.76
C GLU A 29 19.69 8.99 -19.55
N ARG A 30 19.73 7.65 -19.44
CA ARG A 30 19.22 6.93 -18.27
C ARG A 30 19.94 7.32 -16.98
N ASN A 31 21.25 7.52 -17.04
CA ASN A 31 22.02 7.96 -15.87
C ASN A 31 21.70 9.41 -15.51
N GLU A 32 21.53 10.31 -16.49
CA GLU A 32 21.12 11.69 -16.25
C GLU A 32 19.74 11.75 -15.59
N LEU A 33 18.75 11.03 -16.11
CA LEU A 33 17.40 10.95 -15.53
C LEU A 33 17.38 10.29 -14.14
N LYS A 34 18.27 9.33 -13.91
CA LYS A 34 18.42 8.71 -12.58
C LYS A 34 18.90 9.73 -11.55
N GLU A 35 19.91 10.54 -11.89
CA GLU A 35 20.41 11.58 -10.99
C GLU A 35 19.39 12.72 -10.81
N GLU A 36 18.66 13.10 -11.86
CA GLU A 36 17.55 14.06 -11.76
C GLU A 36 16.46 13.57 -10.79
N ALA A 37 16.06 12.29 -10.88
CA ALA A 37 15.11 11.70 -9.94
C ALA A 37 15.64 11.71 -8.49
N ARG A 38 16.95 11.46 -8.29
CA ARG A 38 17.61 11.57 -6.98
C ARG A 38 17.58 13.00 -6.46
N GLU A 39 17.87 14.01 -7.29
CA GLU A 39 17.80 15.42 -6.91
C GLU A 39 16.38 15.84 -6.51
N MET A 40 15.38 15.42 -7.29
CA MET A 40 13.96 15.68 -6.99
C MET A 40 13.53 15.07 -5.65
N PHE A 41 13.99 13.86 -5.34
CA PHE A 41 13.74 13.23 -4.06
C PHE A 41 14.29 14.09 -2.91
N TYR A 42 15.57 14.49 -2.97
CA TYR A 42 16.17 15.29 -1.90
C TYR A 42 15.57 16.69 -1.80
N HIS A 43 15.11 17.27 -2.89
CA HIS A 43 14.34 18.51 -2.87
C HIS A 43 13.08 18.37 -1.99
N GLY A 44 12.28 17.32 -2.22
CA GLY A 44 11.07 17.06 -1.42
C GLY A 44 11.38 16.66 0.02
N TYR A 45 12.35 15.76 0.20
CA TYR A 45 12.75 15.23 1.51
C TYR A 45 13.26 16.32 2.45
N HIS A 46 14.21 17.15 2.00
CA HIS A 46 14.74 18.24 2.81
C HIS A 46 13.66 19.29 3.09
N ALA A 47 12.82 19.63 2.10
CA ALA A 47 11.72 20.56 2.32
C ALA A 47 10.75 20.05 3.40
N TYR A 48 10.46 18.74 3.44
CA TYR A 48 9.66 18.14 4.48
C TYR A 48 10.34 18.22 5.86
N LEU A 49 11.62 17.82 5.97
CA LEU A 49 12.34 17.86 7.24
C LEU A 49 12.46 19.29 7.80
N GLU A 50 12.67 20.28 6.94
CA GLU A 50 12.83 21.68 7.34
C GLU A 50 11.51 22.36 7.72
N ASN A 51 10.42 22.07 6.99
CA ASN A 51 9.19 22.87 7.07
C ASN A 51 7.98 22.14 7.65
N ALA A 52 7.99 20.80 7.67
CA ALA A 52 6.82 20.01 8.02
C ALA A 52 7.05 19.04 9.17
N PHE A 53 8.23 18.43 9.31
CA PHE A 53 8.50 17.50 10.40
C PHE A 53 8.18 18.14 11.78
N PRO A 54 7.45 17.46 12.68
CA PRO A 54 6.99 16.06 12.64
C PRO A 54 5.57 15.81 12.06
N ALA A 55 5.00 16.73 11.30
CA ALA A 55 3.69 16.56 10.66
C ALA A 55 3.63 15.37 9.71
N ASP A 56 2.43 14.88 9.39
CA ASP A 56 2.28 13.74 8.49
C ASP A 56 2.59 14.07 7.03
N GLU A 57 2.31 15.31 6.59
CA GLU A 57 2.55 15.78 5.22
C GLU A 57 3.10 17.21 5.22
N LEU A 58 3.86 17.56 4.18
CA LEU A 58 4.20 18.93 3.83
C LEU A 58 3.08 19.57 3.01
N MET A 59 2.69 20.79 3.35
CA MET A 59 1.90 21.68 2.46
C MET A 59 2.88 22.56 1.68
N PRO A 60 3.24 22.21 0.43
CA PRO A 60 4.39 22.77 -0.26
C PRO A 60 4.22 24.25 -0.64
N LEU A 61 2.99 24.69 -0.94
CA LEU A 61 2.72 26.08 -1.30
C LEU A 61 2.83 27.05 -0.10
N SER A 62 2.60 26.55 1.11
CA SER A 62 2.66 27.34 2.34
C SER A 62 3.88 27.05 3.20
N CYS A 63 4.77 26.14 2.77
CA CYS A 63 5.91 25.63 3.54
C CYS A 63 5.55 25.34 5.00
N ALA A 64 4.49 24.55 5.22
CA ALA A 64 4.00 24.24 6.56
C ALA A 64 3.57 22.78 6.69
N GLY A 65 3.74 22.21 7.88
CA GLY A 65 3.29 20.86 8.20
C GLY A 65 1.77 20.72 8.30
N ARG A 66 1.23 19.61 7.78
CA ARG A 66 -0.19 19.27 7.86
C ARG A 66 -0.47 18.40 9.08
N TYR A 67 -1.23 18.95 10.03
CA TYR A 67 -1.65 18.26 11.25
C TYR A 67 -3.16 18.02 11.26
N ARG A 68 -3.55 16.77 11.52
CA ARG A 68 -4.96 16.36 11.68
C ARG A 68 -5.55 17.09 12.89
N GLY A 69 -6.71 17.72 12.69
CA GLY A 69 -7.42 18.47 13.72
C GLY A 69 -6.96 19.93 13.92
N ILE A 70 -5.83 20.33 13.32
CA ILE A 70 -5.35 21.72 13.35
C ILE A 70 -5.58 22.40 11.99
N THR A 71 -5.20 21.72 10.91
CA THR A 71 -5.42 22.22 9.55
C THR A 71 -6.86 21.95 9.08
N PRO A 72 -7.44 22.81 8.20
CA PRO A 72 -8.76 22.58 7.64
C PRO A 72 -8.85 21.21 6.97
N SER A 73 -9.89 20.44 7.32
CA SER A 73 -10.08 19.08 6.83
C SER A 73 -10.32 19.04 5.31
N ARG A 74 -9.66 18.10 4.64
CA ARG A 74 -9.90 17.73 3.23
C ARG A 74 -10.93 16.59 3.09
N GLY A 75 -11.65 16.26 4.16
CA GLY A 75 -12.55 15.10 4.20
C GLY A 75 -11.76 13.80 4.28
N ASP A 76 -12.23 12.77 3.54
CA ASP A 76 -11.67 11.41 3.58
C ASP A 76 -10.17 11.36 3.22
N MET A 77 -9.66 12.32 2.45
CA MET A 77 -8.24 12.43 2.12
C MET A 77 -7.34 12.55 3.36
N ASP A 78 -7.85 13.12 4.45
CA ASP A 78 -7.05 13.27 5.67
C ASP A 78 -7.07 12.02 6.55
N ASP A 79 -7.79 10.94 6.17
CA ASP A 79 -7.83 9.71 6.98
C ASP A 79 -6.52 8.93 6.96
N VAL A 80 -5.61 9.28 6.05
CA VAL A 80 -4.21 8.86 6.08
C VAL A 80 -3.42 9.51 7.22
N LEU A 81 -3.88 10.65 7.74
CA LEU A 81 -3.17 11.43 8.75
C LEU A 81 -3.53 10.95 10.16
N GLY A 82 -2.55 10.43 10.89
CA GLY A 82 -2.69 10.00 12.29
C GLY A 82 -1.81 10.76 13.27
N ASN A 83 -1.21 11.88 12.84
CA ASN A 83 -0.20 12.66 13.55
C ASN A 83 1.00 11.80 14.00
N PHE A 84 1.56 11.01 13.09
CA PHE A 84 2.60 10.02 13.34
C PHE A 84 3.78 10.12 12.36
N SER A 85 4.02 11.32 11.81
CA SER A 85 5.11 11.61 10.85
C SER A 85 5.10 10.69 9.63
N MET A 86 3.91 10.48 9.05
CA MET A 86 3.66 9.57 7.93
C MET A 86 4.69 9.65 6.81
N THR A 87 4.94 10.85 6.28
CA THR A 87 5.90 11.07 5.19
C THR A 87 7.31 10.58 5.54
N LEU A 88 7.75 10.76 6.79
CA LEU A 88 9.08 10.30 7.20
C LEU A 88 9.18 8.77 7.17
N VAL A 89 8.15 8.08 7.69
CA VAL A 89 8.10 6.61 7.72
C VAL A 89 8.03 6.04 6.31
N ASP A 90 7.18 6.60 5.45
CA ASP A 90 6.96 6.16 4.05
C ASP A 90 8.20 6.40 3.16
N THR A 91 9.17 7.21 3.62
CA THR A 91 10.39 7.57 2.88
C THR A 91 11.60 6.70 3.25
N LEU A 92 11.56 5.98 4.37
CA LEU A 92 12.74 5.31 4.95
C LEU A 92 13.43 4.34 3.97
N ASP A 93 12.67 3.50 3.29
CA ASP A 93 13.24 2.52 2.35
C ASP A 93 13.84 3.17 1.10
N THR A 94 13.29 4.30 0.66
CA THR A 94 13.78 5.05 -0.49
C THR A 94 15.18 5.61 -0.24
N LEU A 95 15.50 6.04 0.99
CA LEU A 95 16.86 6.44 1.36
C LEU A 95 17.87 5.32 1.12
N VAL A 96 17.50 4.07 1.46
CA VAL A 96 18.34 2.89 1.22
C VAL A 96 18.46 2.60 -0.28
N ILE A 97 17.37 2.70 -1.04
CA ILE A 97 17.38 2.52 -2.51
C ILE A 97 18.30 3.54 -3.20
N LEU A 98 18.34 4.77 -2.70
CA LEU A 98 19.23 5.83 -3.19
C LEU A 98 20.68 5.70 -2.69
N GLY A 99 20.94 4.73 -1.81
CA GLY A 99 22.27 4.43 -1.25
C GLY A 99 22.71 5.37 -0.12
N ASP A 100 21.79 6.14 0.46
CA ASP A 100 22.10 7.08 1.55
C ASP A 100 21.82 6.45 2.91
N LEU A 101 22.76 5.62 3.35
CA LEU A 101 22.63 4.84 4.58
C LEU A 101 22.82 5.70 5.84
N GLU A 102 23.54 6.82 5.72
CA GLU A 102 23.74 7.76 6.82
C GLU A 102 22.43 8.49 7.14
N GLU A 103 21.76 9.04 6.11
CA GLU A 103 20.47 9.68 6.30
C GLU A 103 19.38 8.67 6.67
N PHE A 104 19.41 7.45 6.13
CA PHE A 104 18.53 6.37 6.59
C PHE A 104 18.68 6.12 8.10
N GLU A 105 19.91 5.99 8.60
CA GLU A 105 20.16 5.80 10.02
C GLU A 105 19.63 6.98 10.86
N HIS A 106 19.84 8.21 10.39
CA HIS A 106 19.34 9.42 11.03
C HIS A 106 17.80 9.46 11.06
N ALA A 107 17.15 9.21 9.94
CA ALA A 107 15.70 9.19 9.81
C ALA A 107 15.06 8.10 10.69
N VAL A 108 15.67 6.91 10.80
CA VAL A 108 15.20 5.85 11.71
C VAL A 108 15.24 6.32 13.17
N LYS A 109 16.29 7.04 13.59
CA LYS A 109 16.36 7.61 14.95
C LYS A 109 15.26 8.65 15.17
N LEU A 110 14.99 9.51 14.19
CA LEU A 110 13.89 10.48 14.27
C LEU A 110 12.54 9.80 14.43
N VAL A 111 12.29 8.72 13.67
CA VAL A 111 11.06 7.92 13.78
C VAL A 111 10.91 7.33 15.17
N ILE A 112 11.93 6.65 15.68
CA ILE A 112 11.92 6.03 17.02
C ILE A 112 11.66 7.07 18.13
N GLN A 113 12.20 8.29 17.98
CA GLN A 113 12.10 9.32 19.00
C GLN A 113 10.77 10.10 18.99
N ASN A 114 10.15 10.28 17.81
CA ASN A 114 9.04 11.23 17.65
C ASN A 114 7.70 10.56 17.32
N VAL A 115 7.70 9.34 16.78
CA VAL A 115 6.46 8.69 16.35
C VAL A 115 5.80 7.94 17.50
N SER A 116 4.51 8.23 17.70
CA SER A 116 3.63 7.53 18.64
C SER A 116 2.29 7.24 17.96
N PHE A 117 1.71 6.07 18.28
CA PHE A 117 0.39 5.67 17.78
C PHE A 117 -0.71 5.82 18.84
N ASP A 118 -0.39 6.34 20.03
CA ASP A 118 -1.38 6.60 21.08
C ASP A 118 -2.09 7.95 20.89
N ASN A 119 -2.63 8.15 19.68
CA ASN A 119 -3.37 9.34 19.30
C ASN A 119 -4.87 9.04 19.28
N ASN A 120 -5.70 9.90 19.89
CA ASN A 120 -7.16 9.78 19.80
C ASN A 120 -7.68 10.28 18.44
N ILE A 121 -7.29 9.60 17.37
CA ILE A 121 -7.59 9.96 15.99
C ILE A 121 -8.18 8.75 15.27
N ILE A 122 -9.21 9.00 14.47
CA ILE A 122 -9.76 8.02 13.53
C ILE A 122 -8.94 8.07 12.24
N VAL A 123 -8.39 6.92 11.87
CA VAL A 123 -7.57 6.72 10.67
C VAL A 123 -8.17 5.65 9.76
N SER A 124 -7.76 5.66 8.49
CA SER A 124 -8.04 4.61 7.52
C SER A 124 -7.21 3.36 7.84
N VAL A 125 -7.86 2.20 7.99
CA VAL A 125 -7.18 0.92 8.22
C VAL A 125 -6.28 0.57 7.03
N PHE A 126 -6.79 0.82 5.82
CA PHE A 126 -6.09 0.57 4.56
C PHE A 126 -4.81 1.42 4.44
N GLU A 127 -4.95 2.74 4.54
CA GLU A 127 -3.81 3.67 4.35
C GLU A 127 -2.76 3.49 5.45
N THR A 128 -3.21 3.31 6.69
CA THR A 128 -2.30 3.09 7.83
C THR A 128 -1.53 1.77 7.66
N ASN A 129 -2.17 0.73 7.12
CA ASN A 129 -1.50 -0.52 6.87
C ASN A 129 -0.43 -0.39 5.77
N ILE A 130 -0.80 0.10 4.58
CA ILE A 130 0.12 0.08 3.44
C ILE A 130 1.28 1.09 3.59
N ARG A 131 1.07 2.22 4.27
CA ARG A 131 2.10 3.25 4.46
C ARG A 131 2.91 3.04 5.73
N MET A 132 2.22 2.96 6.87
CA MET A 132 2.91 2.94 8.16
C MET A 132 3.42 1.56 8.52
N ILE A 133 2.55 0.53 8.52
CA ILE A 133 3.01 -0.83 8.81
C ILE A 133 3.97 -1.30 7.71
N GLY A 134 3.62 -1.05 6.44
CA GLY A 134 4.49 -1.31 5.29
C GLY A 134 5.87 -0.66 5.42
N GLY A 135 5.93 0.67 5.63
CA GLY A 135 7.18 1.42 5.76
C GLY A 135 8.01 1.03 6.98
N LEU A 136 7.37 0.79 8.14
CA LEU A 136 8.09 0.32 9.34
C LEU A 136 8.70 -1.08 9.13
N LEU A 137 7.98 -1.99 8.48
CA LEU A 137 8.45 -3.34 8.20
C LEU A 137 9.55 -3.34 7.13
N SER A 138 9.40 -2.56 6.05
CA SER A 138 10.43 -2.45 5.01
C SER A 138 11.73 -1.88 5.60
N ALA A 139 11.63 -0.80 6.36
CA ALA A 139 12.77 -0.20 7.05
C ALA A 139 13.40 -1.15 8.09
N HIS A 140 12.60 -1.93 8.84
CA HIS A 140 13.11 -2.94 9.76
C HIS A 140 13.95 -4.00 9.03
N ILE A 141 13.42 -4.57 7.95
CA ILE A 141 14.12 -5.59 7.14
C ILE A 141 15.43 -5.02 6.57
N LEU A 142 15.38 -3.78 6.06
CA LEU A 142 16.57 -3.12 5.51
C LEU A 142 17.61 -2.80 6.58
N ALA A 143 17.20 -2.36 7.77
CA ALA A 143 18.10 -2.13 8.89
C ALA A 143 18.80 -3.42 9.33
N GLU A 144 18.08 -4.55 9.43
CA GLU A 144 18.71 -5.85 9.71
C GLU A 144 19.66 -6.31 8.59
N TYR A 145 19.30 -6.07 7.32
CA TYR A 145 20.14 -6.40 6.18
C TYR A 145 21.44 -5.58 6.21
N ILE A 146 21.36 -4.28 6.46
CA ILE A 146 22.50 -3.37 6.58
C ILE A 146 23.41 -3.75 7.76
N GLN A 147 22.83 -4.17 8.89
CA GLN A 147 23.60 -4.71 10.02
C GLN A 147 24.42 -5.95 9.61
N LYS A 148 23.82 -6.86 8.85
CA LYS A 148 24.47 -8.12 8.43
C LYS A 148 25.54 -7.91 7.35
N GLU A 149 25.23 -7.12 6.32
CA GLU A 149 26.08 -6.97 5.13
C GLU A 149 27.12 -5.85 5.24
N ALA A 150 26.80 -4.75 5.94
CA ALA A 150 27.65 -3.57 6.03
C ALA A 150 28.19 -3.30 7.44
N ASN A 151 27.74 -4.05 8.45
CA ASN A 151 28.12 -3.84 9.87
C ASN A 151 27.86 -2.39 10.36
N LEU A 152 26.82 -1.76 9.80
CA LEU A 152 26.32 -0.44 10.19
C LEU A 152 25.06 -0.60 11.05
N MET A 153 24.61 0.48 11.70
CA MET A 153 23.41 0.48 12.55
C MET A 153 23.41 -0.60 13.66
N MET A 154 24.58 -1.01 14.15
CA MET A 154 24.72 -2.06 15.19
C MET A 154 24.06 -1.72 16.53
N TRP A 155 23.53 -0.52 16.69
CA TRP A 155 22.73 -0.09 17.83
C TRP A 155 21.25 -0.50 17.70
N TYR A 156 20.73 -0.70 16.49
CA TYR A 156 19.33 -1.02 16.22
C TYR A 156 18.97 -2.40 16.80
N ARG A 157 17.82 -2.50 17.46
CA ARG A 157 17.36 -3.70 18.20
C ARG A 157 15.98 -4.19 17.78
N GLY A 158 15.45 -3.71 16.65
CA GLY A 158 14.13 -4.09 16.16
C GLY A 158 13.01 -3.14 16.60
N GLU A 159 13.34 -1.91 16.99
CA GLU A 159 12.38 -0.90 17.46
C GLU A 159 11.26 -0.66 16.44
N LEU A 160 11.58 -0.62 15.14
CA LEU A 160 10.57 -0.42 14.09
C LEU A 160 9.60 -1.61 13.97
N LEU A 161 10.06 -2.85 14.22
CA LEU A 161 9.19 -4.02 14.27
C LEU A 161 8.22 -3.95 15.46
N GLU A 162 8.71 -3.51 16.62
CA GLU A 162 7.88 -3.31 17.81
C GLU A 162 6.83 -2.21 17.57
N MET A 163 7.22 -1.12 16.89
CA MET A 163 6.30 -0.06 16.46
C MET A 163 5.25 -0.58 15.48
N ALA A 164 5.66 -1.35 14.46
CA ALA A 164 4.73 -1.96 13.50
C ALA A 164 3.74 -2.91 14.19
N LYS A 165 4.21 -3.64 15.22
CA LYS A 165 3.40 -4.54 16.03
C LYS A 165 2.38 -3.78 16.88
N ASP A 166 2.78 -2.70 17.56
CA ASP A 166 1.84 -1.83 18.30
C ASP A 166 0.74 -1.30 17.37
N LEU A 167 1.13 -0.76 16.21
CA LEU A 167 0.18 -0.26 15.23
C LEU A 167 -0.75 -1.36 14.70
N GLY A 168 -0.21 -2.54 14.41
CA GLY A 168 -1.01 -3.70 14.02
C GLY A 168 -2.09 -4.05 15.04
N TYR A 169 -1.74 -4.07 16.34
CA TYR A 169 -2.72 -4.33 17.41
C TYR A 169 -3.80 -3.26 17.48
N ARG A 170 -3.47 -1.99 17.21
CA ARG A 170 -4.44 -0.88 17.16
C ARG A 170 -5.41 -1.00 15.98
N LEU A 171 -5.01 -1.65 14.88
CA LEU A 171 -5.88 -1.90 13.73
C LEU A 171 -6.79 -3.14 13.90
N LEU A 172 -6.38 -4.13 14.70
CA LEU A 172 -7.15 -5.37 14.89
C LEU A 172 -8.64 -5.20 15.28
N PRO A 173 -9.05 -4.22 16.10
CA PRO A 173 -10.45 -3.99 16.40
C PRO A 173 -11.35 -3.82 15.16
N ALA A 174 -10.82 -3.29 14.05
CA ALA A 174 -11.58 -3.12 12.82
C ALA A 174 -12.01 -4.45 12.18
N PHE A 175 -11.30 -5.54 12.46
CA PHE A 175 -11.59 -6.87 11.93
C PHE A 175 -12.69 -7.61 12.70
N ASN A 176 -13.25 -7.00 13.74
CA ASN A 176 -14.30 -7.62 14.55
C ASN A 176 -15.69 -7.45 13.90
N THR A 177 -15.85 -7.98 12.70
CA THR A 177 -17.10 -7.96 11.93
C THR A 177 -17.67 -9.36 11.76
N SER A 178 -18.94 -9.44 11.36
CA SER A 178 -19.63 -10.72 11.17
C SER A 178 -19.04 -11.55 10.04
N THR A 179 -18.51 -10.89 8.99
CA THR A 179 -17.86 -11.55 7.85
C THR A 179 -16.38 -11.81 8.09
N GLY A 180 -15.74 -11.03 8.97
CA GLY A 180 -14.28 -10.96 9.11
C GLY A 180 -13.61 -9.99 8.12
N ILE A 181 -14.39 -9.27 7.31
CA ILE A 181 -13.93 -8.17 6.47
C ILE A 181 -13.86 -6.91 7.35
N PRO A 182 -12.73 -6.19 7.41
CA PRO A 182 -12.57 -5.09 8.36
C PRO A 182 -13.41 -3.86 7.99
N HIS A 183 -13.78 -3.09 9.01
CA HIS A 183 -14.24 -1.72 8.82
C HIS A 183 -13.14 -0.88 8.14
N ALA A 184 -13.53 0.12 7.34
CA ALA A 184 -12.58 0.99 6.65
C ALA A 184 -11.76 1.88 7.60
N ARG A 185 -12.28 2.16 8.80
CA ARG A 185 -11.72 3.11 9.77
C ARG A 185 -11.64 2.53 11.16
N VAL A 186 -10.69 3.02 11.94
CA VAL A 186 -10.50 2.66 13.36
C VAL A 186 -9.90 3.84 14.10
N ASN A 187 -10.20 3.98 15.39
CA ASN A 187 -9.52 4.95 16.24
C ASN A 187 -8.27 4.32 16.87
N LEU A 188 -7.11 4.98 16.75
CA LEU A 188 -5.83 4.42 17.20
C LEU A 188 -5.72 4.21 18.72
N GLN A 189 -6.46 4.97 19.52
CA GLN A 189 -6.47 4.85 20.98
C GLN A 189 -7.66 4.03 21.50
N THR A 190 -8.85 4.24 20.93
CA THR A 190 -10.10 3.68 21.46
C THR A 190 -10.66 2.51 20.64
N GLY A 191 -10.05 2.18 19.49
CA GLY A 191 -10.49 1.11 18.60
C GLY A 191 -11.85 1.42 17.97
N MET A 192 -12.80 0.50 18.14
CA MET A 192 -14.17 0.59 17.60
C MET A 192 -15.21 1.00 18.66
N LYS A 193 -14.81 1.77 19.68
CA LYS A 193 -15.71 2.13 20.80
C LYS A 193 -16.72 3.22 20.46
N SER A 194 -16.43 4.10 19.49
CA SER A 194 -17.35 5.18 19.11
C SER A 194 -18.56 4.65 18.36
N ASP A 195 -19.73 5.25 18.60
CA ASP A 195 -20.95 4.84 17.91
C ASP A 195 -20.87 5.10 16.41
N GLU A 196 -20.24 6.19 15.98
CA GLU A 196 -20.00 6.48 14.55
C GLU A 196 -19.28 5.32 13.84
N LEU A 197 -18.18 4.82 14.42
CA LEU A 197 -17.42 3.72 13.83
C LEU A 197 -18.21 2.41 13.83
N ARG A 198 -18.97 2.13 14.91
CA ARG A 198 -19.79 0.92 15.01
C ARG A 198 -20.97 0.91 14.03
N HIS A 199 -21.48 2.08 13.66
CA HIS A 199 -22.56 2.20 12.68
C HIS A 199 -22.05 2.30 11.23
N SER A 200 -20.76 2.58 11.02
CA SER A 200 -20.14 2.51 9.70
C SER A 200 -20.06 1.07 9.22
N ARG A 201 -20.85 0.73 8.20
CA ARG A 201 -20.93 -0.65 7.67
C ARG A 201 -20.22 -0.84 6.34
N GLU A 202 -19.68 0.22 5.75
CA GLU A 202 -19.19 0.21 4.38
C GLU A 202 -17.66 0.13 4.35
N THR A 203 -17.13 -0.65 3.41
CA THR A 203 -15.70 -0.65 3.07
C THR A 203 -15.53 -0.87 1.57
N CYS A 204 -14.40 -0.43 1.02
CA CYS A 204 -14.04 -0.71 -0.37
C CYS A 204 -13.29 -2.04 -0.49
N THR A 205 -13.33 -2.66 -1.67
CA THR A 205 -12.67 -3.96 -1.91
C THR A 205 -11.15 -3.87 -1.72
N ALA A 206 -10.50 -2.84 -2.27
CA ALA A 206 -9.09 -2.55 -2.02
C ALA A 206 -8.82 -2.31 -0.53
N CYS A 207 -9.68 -1.54 0.13
CA CYS A 207 -9.53 -1.17 1.53
C CYS A 207 -9.43 -2.39 2.46
N ALA A 208 -10.21 -3.43 2.17
CA ALA A 208 -10.20 -4.69 2.91
C ALA A 208 -9.20 -5.72 2.37
N GLY A 209 -8.96 -5.71 1.05
CA GLY A 209 -8.15 -6.71 0.35
C GLY A 209 -6.64 -6.46 0.41
N THR A 210 -6.24 -5.22 0.64
CA THR A 210 -4.85 -4.77 0.51
C THR A 210 -4.20 -4.66 1.90
N ILE A 211 -4.25 -5.76 2.66
CA ILE A 211 -3.73 -5.85 4.04
C ILE A 211 -2.81 -7.07 4.24
N LEU A 212 -3.00 -8.12 3.45
CA LEU A 212 -2.41 -9.43 3.72
C LEU A 212 -0.87 -9.44 3.64
N LEU A 213 -0.25 -8.67 2.76
CA LEU A 213 1.22 -8.66 2.65
C LEU A 213 1.88 -8.15 3.93
N GLU A 214 1.43 -7.01 4.44
CA GLU A 214 1.99 -6.37 5.63
C GLU A 214 1.69 -7.20 6.87
N PHE A 215 0.44 -7.67 7.02
CA PHE A 215 0.04 -8.48 8.17
C PHE A 215 0.73 -9.85 8.18
N ALA A 216 0.99 -10.45 7.01
CA ALA A 216 1.77 -11.68 6.93
C ALA A 216 3.25 -11.45 7.28
N ALA A 217 3.86 -10.39 6.75
CA ALA A 217 5.23 -10.02 7.11
C ALA A 217 5.35 -9.74 8.61
N LEU A 218 4.41 -8.97 9.17
CA LEU A 218 4.35 -8.66 10.60
C LEU A 218 4.24 -9.93 11.44
N SER A 219 3.32 -10.86 11.11
CA SER A 219 3.20 -12.13 11.83
C SER A 219 4.47 -12.96 11.78
N ARG A 220 5.12 -13.05 10.62
CA ARG A 220 6.33 -13.87 10.44
C ARG A 220 7.55 -13.30 11.13
N LEU A 221 7.70 -11.97 11.14
CA LEU A 221 8.81 -11.28 11.79
C LEU A 221 8.63 -11.20 13.31
N SER A 222 7.42 -10.92 13.80
CA SER A 222 7.14 -10.79 15.23
C SER A 222 6.84 -12.12 15.95
N GLY A 223 6.47 -13.16 15.20
CA GLY A 223 5.99 -14.43 15.76
C GLY A 223 4.52 -14.43 16.19
N GLU A 224 3.78 -13.33 16.00
CA GLU A 224 2.38 -13.19 16.39
C GLU A 224 1.42 -13.59 15.24
N PRO A 225 0.78 -14.78 15.27
CA PRO A 225 0.03 -15.30 14.13
C PRO A 225 -1.31 -14.59 13.85
N ILE A 226 -1.76 -13.74 14.77
CA ILE A 226 -3.09 -13.11 14.71
C ILE A 226 -3.25 -12.20 13.48
N PHE A 227 -2.18 -11.51 13.06
CA PHE A 227 -2.23 -10.58 11.93
C PHE A 227 -2.47 -11.34 10.61
N GLU A 228 -1.60 -12.26 10.23
CA GLU A 228 -1.73 -13.09 9.03
C GLU A 228 -3.06 -13.87 9.03
N ALA A 229 -3.46 -14.41 10.19
CA ALA A 229 -4.72 -15.16 10.31
C ALA A 229 -5.96 -14.30 10.02
N LYS A 230 -6.00 -13.07 10.52
CA LYS A 230 -7.10 -12.13 10.28
C LYS A 230 -7.14 -11.70 8.82
N ALA A 231 -6.02 -11.26 8.25
CA ALA A 231 -5.96 -10.81 6.86
C ALA A 231 -6.26 -11.95 5.87
N THR A 232 -5.78 -13.18 6.13
CA THR A 232 -6.09 -14.36 5.30
C THR A 232 -7.59 -14.65 5.31
N LYS A 233 -8.22 -14.60 6.49
CA LYS A 233 -9.68 -14.79 6.61
C LYS A 233 -10.45 -13.72 5.83
N THR A 234 -9.98 -12.47 5.82
CA THR A 234 -10.56 -11.39 5.01
C THR A 234 -10.48 -11.69 3.52
N MET A 235 -9.33 -12.12 3.01
CA MET A 235 -9.17 -12.53 1.60
C MET A 235 -10.08 -13.70 1.23
N ASP A 236 -10.19 -14.71 2.10
CA ASP A 236 -11.11 -15.83 1.90
C ASP A 236 -12.58 -15.38 1.86
N ALA A 237 -12.95 -14.39 2.68
CA ALA A 237 -14.30 -13.84 2.73
C ALA A 237 -14.62 -13.04 1.45
N LEU A 238 -13.70 -12.16 1.03
CA LEU A 238 -13.80 -11.39 -0.22
C LEU A 238 -13.93 -12.32 -1.43
N TRP A 239 -13.09 -13.36 -1.50
CA TRP A 239 -13.15 -14.32 -2.60
C TRP A 239 -14.51 -14.99 -2.71
N LYS A 240 -15.15 -15.34 -1.59
CA LYS A 240 -16.45 -16.05 -1.59
C LYS A 240 -17.62 -15.22 -2.08
N ILE A 241 -17.53 -13.89 -1.99
CA ILE A 241 -18.64 -12.99 -2.34
C ILE A 241 -18.53 -12.42 -3.76
N ARG A 242 -17.47 -12.77 -4.51
CA ARG A 242 -17.32 -12.39 -5.93
C ARG A 242 -18.52 -12.80 -6.78
N HIS A 243 -18.73 -12.11 -7.89
CA HIS A 243 -19.83 -12.40 -8.78
C HIS A 243 -19.69 -13.79 -9.42
N ARG A 244 -20.69 -14.67 -9.23
CA ARG A 244 -20.60 -16.09 -9.64
C ARG A 244 -20.46 -16.33 -11.15
N GLY A 245 -20.86 -15.36 -11.98
CA GLY A 245 -20.83 -15.50 -13.45
C GLY A 245 -19.57 -14.93 -14.11
N SER A 246 -18.91 -13.98 -13.45
CA SER A 246 -17.75 -13.27 -14.02
C SER A 246 -16.51 -13.33 -13.15
N ASP A 247 -16.61 -13.90 -11.94
CA ASP A 247 -15.59 -13.92 -10.90
C ASP A 247 -15.06 -12.54 -10.47
N LEU A 248 -15.74 -11.46 -10.88
CA LEU A 248 -15.36 -10.08 -10.58
C LEU A 248 -15.86 -9.60 -9.21
N MET A 249 -15.14 -8.63 -8.66
CA MET A 249 -15.45 -7.96 -7.40
C MET A 249 -16.23 -6.65 -7.63
N GLY A 250 -17.12 -6.29 -6.70
CA GLY A 250 -17.70 -4.94 -6.66
C GLY A 250 -16.77 -3.94 -5.98
N THR A 251 -17.07 -2.65 -6.08
CA THR A 251 -16.25 -1.59 -5.45
C THR A 251 -16.46 -1.45 -3.94
N THR A 252 -17.71 -1.52 -3.46
CA THR A 252 -18.05 -1.25 -2.05
C THR A 252 -19.01 -2.29 -1.50
N LEU A 253 -18.76 -2.76 -0.28
CA LEU A 253 -19.53 -3.81 0.37
C LEU A 253 -19.88 -3.48 1.83
N ASN A 254 -20.89 -4.18 2.33
CA ASN A 254 -21.27 -4.16 3.72
C ASN A 254 -20.44 -5.16 4.53
N VAL A 255 -19.71 -4.72 5.55
CA VAL A 255 -18.79 -5.56 6.35
C VAL A 255 -19.50 -6.59 7.24
N HIS A 256 -20.80 -6.42 7.51
CA HIS A 256 -21.59 -7.35 8.33
C HIS A 256 -22.42 -8.33 7.50
N SER A 257 -23.07 -7.87 6.43
CA SER A 257 -23.88 -8.75 5.59
C SER A 257 -23.07 -9.41 4.46
N GLY A 258 -21.97 -8.81 4.03
CA GLY A 258 -21.20 -9.25 2.85
C GLY A 258 -21.85 -8.86 1.53
N ASP A 259 -22.93 -8.08 1.55
CA ASP A 259 -23.62 -7.63 0.34
C ASP A 259 -22.87 -6.49 -0.34
N TRP A 260 -22.83 -6.55 -1.68
CA TRP A 260 -22.34 -5.46 -2.51
C TRP A 260 -23.30 -4.26 -2.47
N ILE A 261 -22.79 -3.13 -2.01
CA ILE A 261 -23.47 -1.82 -2.03
C ILE A 261 -23.26 -1.17 -3.40
N ARG A 262 -22.01 -1.18 -3.88
CA ARG A 262 -21.61 -0.75 -5.22
C ARG A 262 -21.04 -1.95 -5.98
N ARG A 263 -21.66 -2.26 -7.13
CA ARG A 263 -21.41 -3.46 -7.94
C ARG A 263 -20.64 -3.20 -9.22
N ASP A 264 -20.32 -1.94 -9.50
CA ASP A 264 -19.34 -1.61 -10.53
C ASP A 264 -18.03 -2.34 -10.24
N SER A 265 -17.40 -2.80 -11.31
CA SER A 265 -16.14 -3.53 -11.28
C SER A 265 -15.19 -2.89 -12.27
N GLY A 266 -13.91 -2.90 -11.94
CA GLY A 266 -12.84 -2.40 -12.79
C GLY A 266 -11.49 -2.58 -12.12
N VAL A 267 -10.48 -1.97 -12.73
CA VAL A 267 -9.09 -1.96 -12.23
C VAL A 267 -8.70 -0.61 -11.63
N GLY A 268 -9.70 0.23 -11.33
CA GLY A 268 -9.50 1.58 -10.78
C GLY A 268 -9.64 1.62 -9.26
N ALA A 269 -9.65 2.85 -8.74
CA ALA A 269 -9.70 3.15 -7.32
C ALA A 269 -10.83 2.40 -6.60
N GLY A 270 -10.48 1.80 -5.45
CA GLY A 270 -11.41 1.04 -4.62
C GLY A 270 -11.43 -0.46 -4.91
N ILE A 271 -10.79 -0.93 -5.98
CA ILE A 271 -10.65 -2.35 -6.31
C ILE A 271 -9.20 -2.71 -6.67
N ASP A 272 -8.53 -1.90 -7.49
CA ASP A 272 -7.15 -2.06 -8.00
C ASP A 272 -6.24 -3.03 -7.22
N SER A 273 -5.83 -2.63 -6.01
CA SER A 273 -4.80 -3.27 -5.21
C SER A 273 -5.24 -4.60 -4.58
N TYR A 274 -6.54 -4.92 -4.57
CA TYR A 274 -7.00 -6.28 -4.23
C TYR A 274 -6.44 -7.30 -5.24
N TYR A 275 -6.50 -7.00 -6.53
CA TYR A 275 -5.96 -7.90 -7.57
C TYR A 275 -4.43 -7.97 -7.50
N GLU A 276 -3.78 -6.86 -7.18
CA GLU A 276 -2.33 -6.88 -6.93
C GLU A 276 -1.97 -7.81 -5.77
N TYR A 277 -2.72 -7.77 -4.67
CA TYR A 277 -2.43 -8.60 -3.49
C TYR A 277 -2.72 -10.07 -3.75
N CYS A 278 -3.77 -10.40 -4.52
CA CYS A 278 -3.98 -11.77 -5.00
C CYS A 278 -2.73 -12.32 -5.71
N LEU A 279 -2.14 -11.54 -6.62
CA LEU A 279 -0.92 -11.93 -7.32
C LEU A 279 0.30 -11.96 -6.39
N LYS A 280 0.62 -10.84 -5.73
CA LYS A 280 1.82 -10.67 -4.88
C LYS A 280 1.87 -11.73 -3.78
N VAL A 281 0.74 -12.01 -3.11
CA VAL A 281 0.67 -13.01 -2.04
C VAL A 281 0.88 -14.42 -2.59
N SER A 282 0.30 -14.74 -3.74
CA SER A 282 0.46 -16.07 -4.36
C SER A 282 1.92 -16.40 -4.67
N TYR A 283 2.68 -15.39 -5.09
CA TYR A 283 4.10 -15.51 -5.40
C TYR A 283 4.99 -15.46 -4.15
N LEU A 284 4.79 -14.47 -3.28
CA LEU A 284 5.70 -14.18 -2.16
C LEU A 284 5.49 -15.11 -0.95
N LEU A 285 4.24 -15.51 -0.67
CA LEU A 285 3.94 -16.28 0.55
C LEU A 285 3.84 -17.78 0.31
N VAL A 286 3.97 -18.24 -0.95
CA VAL A 286 3.79 -19.66 -1.39
C VAL A 286 2.58 -20.30 -0.69
N SER A 287 1.48 -19.56 -0.62
CA SER A 287 0.25 -20.08 -0.04
C SER A 287 -0.52 -20.84 -1.11
N PHE A 288 -0.40 -22.17 -1.11
CA PHE A 288 -1.12 -23.06 -2.05
C PHE A 288 -2.65 -22.86 -2.03
N LYS A 289 -3.21 -22.22 -0.99
CA LYS A 289 -4.65 -21.88 -0.90
C LYS A 289 -5.05 -20.68 -1.76
N ILE A 290 -4.10 -19.80 -2.11
CA ILE A 290 -4.30 -18.54 -2.85
C ILE A 290 -3.92 -18.70 -4.33
N LEU A 291 -3.14 -19.74 -4.66
CA LEU A 291 -2.80 -20.11 -6.04
C LEU A 291 -4.02 -20.26 -6.99
N PRO A 292 -5.19 -20.79 -6.57
CA PRO A 292 -6.38 -20.89 -7.42
C PRO A 292 -7.06 -19.54 -7.71
N LEU A 293 -6.66 -18.45 -7.02
CA LEU A 293 -7.23 -17.12 -7.24
C LEU A 293 -6.72 -16.48 -8.54
N PHE A 294 -5.51 -16.84 -8.98
CA PHE A 294 -4.86 -16.19 -10.11
C PHE A 294 -5.29 -16.69 -11.51
N PRO A 295 -5.49 -17.99 -11.79
CA PRO A 295 -5.91 -18.43 -13.13
C PRO A 295 -7.35 -18.03 -13.52
N LEU A 296 -8.05 -17.25 -12.68
CA LEU A 296 -9.39 -16.71 -12.92
C LEU A 296 -9.41 -15.18 -13.13
N CYS A 297 -8.25 -14.51 -13.13
CA CYS A 297 -8.10 -13.12 -13.57
C CYS A 297 -7.64 -13.04 -15.02
#